data_AF-A0A0M6XV26-F1
#
_entry.id   AF-A0A0M6XV26-F1
#
_cell.length_a   1.000
_cell.length_b   1.000
_cell.length_c   1.000
_cell.angle_alpha   90.00
_cell.angle_beta   90.00
_cell.angle_gamma   90.00
#
_symmetry.space_group_name_H-M   'P 1'
#
loop_
_entity.id
_entity.type
_entity.pdbx_description
1 polymer ?
#
loop_
_entity_poly.entity_id
_entity_poly.type
_entity_poly.pdbx_seq_one_letter_code
_entity_poly.pdbx_strand_id
1 'polypeptide(L)' 'MGRHQRHDQFDTFGKGDRKKREQARAIKRVRDRDTREIVGYLYEWNTGQLNVMWTGDVRTNVVYE' A
#
# COMPACT_ATOMS: atom_id res chain seq x y z
N MET A 1 -37.50 -45.67 -16.99
CA MET A 1 -37.13 -45.08 -15.68
C MET A 1 -35.61 -44.92 -15.66
N GLY A 2 -35.12 -43.75 -16.06
CA GLY A 2 -33.71 -43.52 -16.36
C GLY A 2 -32.87 -43.37 -15.11
N ARG A 3 -31.82 -44.19 -15.00
CA ARG A 3 -30.70 -43.98 -14.07
C ARG A 3 -29.79 -42.93 -14.71
N HIS A 4 -29.65 -41.77 -14.09
CA HIS A 4 -28.50 -40.89 -14.36
C HIS A 4 -27.77 -40.62 -13.04
N GLN A 5 -26.57 -41.20 -12.97
CA GLN A 5 -25.49 -40.74 -12.12
C GLN A 5 -25.23 -39.26 -12.42
N ARG A 6 -25.18 -38.43 -11.39
CA ARG A 6 -24.51 -37.13 -11.45
C ARG A 6 -23.41 -37.13 -10.40
N HIS A 7 -22.25 -37.62 -10.83
CA HIS A 7 -20.98 -37.34 -10.19
C HIS A 7 -20.36 -36.19 -10.99
N ASP A 8 -20.68 -34.95 -10.63
CA ASP A 8 -19.99 -33.77 -11.13
C ASP A 8 -19.56 -32.94 -9.91
N GLN A 9 -18.42 -33.38 -9.37
CA GLN A 9 -17.23 -32.55 -9.20
C GLN A 9 -17.48 -31.04 -9.32
N PHE A 10 -17.62 -30.37 -8.19
CA PHE A 10 -17.28 -28.94 -8.08
C PHE A 10 -16.22 -28.78 -7.00
N ASP A 11 -15.06 -29.39 -7.27
CA ASP A 11 -13.80 -28.87 -6.76
C ASP A 11 -13.56 -27.50 -7.40
N THR A 12 -13.58 -26.46 -6.58
CA THR A 12 -12.44 -25.55 -6.40
C THR A 12 -12.96 -24.39 -5.59
N PHE A 13 -12.56 -24.36 -4.31
CA PHE A 13 -12.56 -23.15 -3.51
C PHE A 13 -11.93 -22.05 -4.34
N GLY A 14 -12.77 -21.18 -4.92
CA GLY A 14 -12.34 -20.00 -5.64
C GLY A 14 -11.39 -19.25 -4.73
N LYS A 15 -10.11 -19.35 -5.06
CA LYS A 15 -8.99 -18.67 -4.42
C LYS A 15 -9.47 -17.28 -4.05
N GLY A 16 -9.53 -16.99 -2.75
CA GLY A 16 -9.71 -15.63 -2.31
C GLY A 16 -8.61 -14.82 -2.98
N ASP A 17 -9.01 -13.99 -3.94
CA ASP A 17 -8.21 -12.87 -4.41
C ASP A 17 -7.90 -12.06 -3.16
N ARG A 18 -6.76 -12.41 -2.57
CA ARG A 18 -6.19 -11.72 -1.43
C ARG A 18 -5.72 -10.41 -2.03
N LYS A 19 -6.67 -9.50 -2.28
CA LYS A 19 -6.44 -8.13 -2.73
C LYS A 19 -5.26 -7.67 -1.91
N LYS A 20 -4.08 -7.58 -2.54
CA LYS A 20 -2.87 -7.14 -1.84
C LYS A 20 -3.24 -5.75 -1.36
N ARG A 21 -3.53 -5.62 -0.06
CA ARG A 21 -3.93 -4.33 0.50
C ARG A 21 -2.83 -3.36 0.11
N GLU A 22 -3.21 -2.19 -0.38
CA GLU A 22 -2.25 -1.13 -0.61
C GLU A 22 -1.59 -0.83 0.74
N GLN A 23 -0.28 -1.07 0.80
CA GLN A 23 0.52 -0.91 2.01
C GLN A 23 1.53 0.19 1.73
N ALA A 24 1.44 1.25 2.53
CA ALA A 24 2.41 2.32 2.55
C ALA A 24 3.43 2.05 3.66
N ARG A 25 4.72 2.02 3.30
CA ARG A 25 5.82 1.91 4.26
C ARG A 25 6.53 3.26 4.35
N ALA A 26 6.70 3.79 5.56
CA ALA A 26 7.56 4.94 5.77
C ALA A 26 9.01 4.55 5.47
N ILE A 27 9.60 5.18 4.46
CA ILE A 27 10.98 4.91 4.03
C ILE A 27 11.96 6.00 4.46
N LYS A 28 11.51 7.25 4.55
CA LYS A 28 12.35 8.41 4.91
C LYS A 28 11.59 9.45 5.71
N ARG A 29 12.33 10.25 6.47
CA ARG A 29 11.81 11.44 7.16
C ARG A 29 12.00 12.65 6.27
N VAL A 30 10.99 13.50 6.20
CA VAL A 30 11.05 14.81 5.54
C VAL A 30 11.33 15.84 6.61
N ARG A 31 12.46 16.54 6.48
CA ARG A 31 12.84 17.60 7.39
C ARG A 31 12.84 18.95 6.69
N ASP A 32 12.42 19.98 7.40
CA ASP A 32 12.63 21.36 6.98
C ASP A 32 14.14 21.64 6.91
N ARG A 33 14.61 22.25 5.83
CA ARG A 33 16.04 22.48 5.66
C ARG A 33 16.58 23.55 6.61
N ASP A 34 15.76 24.54 6.95
CA ASP A 34 16.14 25.70 7.73
C ASP A 34 16.09 25.38 9.23
N THR A 35 15.00 24.75 9.70
CA THR A 35 14.82 24.42 11.12
C THR A 35 15.29 23.01 11.49
N ARG A 36 15.49 22.12 10.51
CA ARG A 36 15.78 20.68 10.68
C ARG A 36 14.68 19.89 11.40
N GLU A 37 13.51 20.48 11.57
CA GLU A 37 12.36 19.82 12.17
C GLU A 37 11.73 18.82 11.21
N ILE A 38 11.12 17.76 11.75
CA ILE A 38 10.41 16.78 10.92
C ILE A 38 9.08 17.41 10.51
N VAL A 39 8.91 17.63 9.21
CA VAL A 39 7.69 18.21 8.61
C VAL A 39 6.86 17.17 7.88
N GLY A 40 7.36 15.94 7.74
CA GLY A 40 6.60 14.84 7.16
C GLY A 40 7.40 13.55 7.05
N TYR A 41 6.81 12.58 6.37
CA TYR A 41 7.42 11.28 6.06
C TYR A 41 7.17 10.92 4.60
N LEU A 42 8.19 10.37 3.96
CA LEU A 42 8.06 9.79 2.63
C LEU A 42 7.67 8.33 2.78
N TYR A 43 6.56 7.99 2.15
CA TYR A 43 6.03 6.64 2.09
C TYR A 43 6.24 6.04 0.71
N GLU A 44 6.69 4.80 0.69
CA GLU A 44 6.69 3.95 -0.50
C GLU A 44 5.50 3.00 -0.41
N TRP A 45 4.66 3.06 -1.44
CA TRP A 45 3.59 2.12 -1.63
C TRP A 45 4.13 0.86 -2.29
N ASN A 46 3.57 -0.30 -1.94
CA ASN A 46 3.88 -1.56 -2.61
C ASN A 46 3.58 -1.57 -4.12
N THR A 47 2.92 -0.54 -4.65
CA THR A 47 2.71 -0.26 -6.07
C THR A 47 3.93 0.41 -6.73
N GLY A 48 4.95 0.79 -5.97
CA GLY A 48 6.12 1.55 -6.43
C GLY A 48 5.91 3.08 -6.42
N GLN A 49 4.75 3.55 -5.97
CA GLN A 49 4.48 4.97 -5.84
C GLN A 49 5.14 5.54 -4.58
N LEU A 50 5.72 6.72 -4.69
CA LEU A 50 6.24 7.48 -3.56
C LEU A 50 5.30 8.63 -3.24
N ASN A 51 4.93 8.79 -1.97
CA ASN A 51 4.08 9.89 -1.55
C ASN A 51 4.57 10.51 -0.23
N VAL A 52 4.54 11.84 -0.14
CA VAL A 52 4.91 12.56 1.07
C VAL A 52 3.66 12.87 1.89
N MET A 53 3.66 12.41 3.13
CA MET A 53 2.64 12.75 4.11
C MET A 53 3.19 13.84 5.02
N TRP A 54 2.59 15.01 4.96
CA TRP A 54 2.97 16.19 5.73
C TRP A 54 2.31 16.15 7.11
N THR A 55 3.07 16.53 8.15
CA THR A 55 2.54 16.65 9.53
C THR A 55 1.90 18.03 9.79
N GLY A 56 2.07 18.98 8.87
CA GLY A 56 1.46 20.31 8.92
C GLY A 56 1.41 20.94 7.54
N ASP A 57 1.84 22.19 7.43
CA ASP A 57 1.91 22.88 6.14
C ASP A 57 2.87 22.20 5.18
N VAL A 58 2.50 22.20 3.89
CA VAL A 58 3.38 21.75 2.82
C VAL A 58 4.58 22.69 2.75
N ARG A 59 5.79 22.13 2.83
CA ARG A 59 7.04 22.88 2.73
C ARG A 59 7.75 22.55 1.42
N THR A 60 8.29 23.57 0.77
CA THR A 60 9.05 23.40 -0.49
C THR A 60 10.55 23.23 -0.26
N ASN A 61 11.09 23.78 0.84
CA ASN A 61 12.51 23.68 1.20
C ASN A 61 12.77 22.53 2.17
N VAL A 62 12.67 21.29 1.67
CA VAL A 62 12.81 20.09 2.50
C VAL A 62 13.92 19.17 2.06
N VAL A 63 14.43 18.40 3.02
CA VAL A 63 15.44 17.34 2.84
C VAL A 63 14.87 15.99 3.26
N TYR A 64 15.16 14.96 2.45
CA TYR A 64 14.73 13.59 2.67
C TYR A 64 15.90 12.76 3.23
N GLU A 65 15.81 12.38 4.50
CA GLU A 65 16.77 11.49 5.18
C GLU A 65 16.21 10.08 5.36
#